data_AF-A0A7X6AWN3-F1
#
_entry.id   AF-A0A7X6AWN3-F1
#
_cell.length_a   1.000
_cell.length_b   1.000
_cell.length_c   1.000
_cell.angle_alpha   90.00
_cell.angle_beta   90.00
_cell.angle_gamma   90.00
#
_symmetry.space_group_name_H-M   'P 1'
#
loop_
_entity.id
_entity.type
_entity.pdbx_description
1 polymer ?
#
loop_
_entity_poly.entity_id
_entity_poly.type
_entity_poly.pdbx_seq_one_letter_code
_entity_poly.pdbx_strand_id
1 'polypeptide(L)'
;MPGDNLHTYEPTDLDDISPRQAVDAVTADIRDHHITVDDTGLFNATRHIDLLCRLTARMAADIEYQLAPNSADLPPAETHSASAGHLGRAIAHYAQALAPLIALTTTAQDTLQQKLDSLDHHSRLRIHLDDASRALAAARSMLEAPRPPAAASAPAPAPSHTPADRRRA
;
A
#
# COMPACT_ATOMS: atom_id res chain seq x y z
N MET A 1 5.79 -11.76 -32.33
CA MET A 1 5.48 -10.94 -31.16
C MET A 1 6.16 -11.60 -29.97
N PRO A 2 7.19 -10.99 -29.35
CA PRO A 2 7.73 -11.51 -28.11
C PRO A 2 6.68 -11.30 -27.00
N GLY A 3 6.51 -12.31 -26.14
CA GLY A 3 5.55 -12.28 -25.06
C GLY A 3 5.93 -11.22 -24.03
N ASP A 4 4.97 -10.35 -23.73
CA ASP A 4 5.01 -9.54 -22.52
C ASP A 4 4.99 -10.51 -21.33
N ASN A 5 6.15 -10.68 -20.71
CA ASN A 5 6.26 -11.25 -19.38
C ASN A 5 5.46 -10.34 -18.44
N LEU A 6 4.20 -10.69 -18.16
CA LEU A 6 3.58 -10.31 -16.90
C LEU A 6 4.52 -10.83 -15.81
N HIS A 7 5.24 -9.94 -15.14
CA HIS A 7 5.96 -10.28 -13.93
C HIS A 7 4.92 -10.60 -12.85
N THR A 8 4.48 -11.85 -12.82
CA THR A 8 3.84 -12.46 -11.65
C THR A 8 4.90 -12.48 -10.55
N TYR A 9 4.76 -11.63 -9.53
CA TYR A 9 5.63 -11.71 -8.36
C TYR A 9 5.38 -13.05 -7.67
N GLU A 10 6.40 -13.91 -7.65
CA GLU A 10 6.35 -15.13 -6.87
C GLU A 10 6.62 -14.79 -5.39
N PRO A 11 6.03 -15.52 -4.43
CA PRO A 11 6.18 -15.27 -2.99
C PRO A 11 7.61 -15.01 -2.50
N THR A 12 8.62 -15.65 -3.11
CA THR A 12 10.03 -15.53 -2.71
C THR A 12 10.63 -14.17 -3.09
N ASP A 13 10.06 -13.48 -4.07
CA ASP A 13 10.55 -12.18 -4.53
C ASP A 13 10.28 -11.05 -3.52
N LEU A 14 9.41 -11.28 -2.53
CA LEU A 14 9.09 -10.33 -1.47
C LEU A 14 10.09 -10.37 -0.32
N ASP A 15 10.82 -11.47 -0.12
CA ASP A 15 11.69 -11.66 1.05
C ASP A 15 12.99 -10.85 0.93
N ASP A 16 13.48 -10.63 -0.29
CA ASP A 16 14.75 -9.94 -0.59
C ASP A 16 14.63 -8.40 -0.69
N ILE A 17 13.42 -7.85 -0.61
CA ILE A 17 13.17 -6.40 -0.80
C ILE A 17 12.73 -5.74 0.50
N SER A 18 13.02 -4.44 0.70
CA SER A 18 12.62 -3.75 1.94
C SER A 18 11.10 -3.81 2.20
N PRO A 19 10.62 -3.73 3.44
CA PRO A 19 9.18 -3.78 3.75
C PRO A 19 8.35 -2.77 2.96
N ARG A 20 8.90 -1.57 2.72
CA ARG A 20 8.26 -0.55 1.88
C ARG A 20 8.14 -1.00 0.43
N GLN A 21 9.22 -1.54 -0.14
CA GLN A 21 9.21 -2.06 -1.51
C GLN A 21 8.24 -3.23 -1.66
N ALA A 22 8.10 -4.07 -0.65
CA ALA A 22 7.12 -5.16 -0.66
C ALA A 22 5.67 -4.65 -0.65
N VAL A 23 5.35 -3.63 0.16
CA VAL A 23 4.04 -2.95 0.10
C VAL A 23 3.82 -2.30 -1.27
N ASP A 24 4.83 -1.62 -1.81
CA ASP A 24 4.76 -0.99 -3.13
C ASP A 24 4.53 -2.03 -4.25
N ALA A 25 5.20 -3.18 -4.20
CA ALA A 25 5.05 -4.28 -5.15
C ALA A 25 3.67 -4.91 -5.09
N VAL A 26 3.17 -5.23 -3.89
CA VAL A 26 1.79 -5.77 -3.72
C VAL A 26 0.75 -4.75 -4.17
N THR A 27 0.98 -3.46 -3.90
CA THR A 27 0.07 -2.39 -4.36
C THR A 27 0.07 -2.28 -5.88
N ALA A 28 1.21 -2.47 -6.54
CA ALA A 28 1.29 -2.52 -8.00
C ALA A 28 0.56 -3.75 -8.55
N ASP A 29 0.79 -4.94 -7.98
CA ASP A 29 0.11 -6.18 -8.39
C ASP A 29 -1.42 -6.06 -8.30
N ILE A 30 -1.92 -5.48 -7.20
CA ILE A 30 -3.36 -5.21 -7.00
C ILE A 30 -3.93 -4.27 -8.07
N ARG A 31 -3.14 -3.29 -8.52
CA ARG A 31 -3.55 -2.36 -9.58
C ARG A 31 -3.55 -3.04 -10.94
N ASP A 32 -2.62 -3.95 -11.20
CA ASP A 32 -2.53 -4.66 -12.46
C ASP A 32 -3.61 -5.75 -12.59
N HIS A 33 -4.14 -6.26 -11.47
CA HIS A 33 -5.15 -7.32 -11.41
C HIS A 33 -6.48 -6.83 -10.85
N HIS A 34 -7.18 -5.95 -11.57
CA HIS A 34 -8.45 -5.38 -11.12
C HIS A 34 -9.52 -6.44 -10.78
N ILE A 35 -10.38 -6.11 -9.81
CA ILE A 35 -11.55 -6.91 -9.46
C ILE A 35 -12.70 -6.52 -10.40
N THR A 36 -13.01 -7.42 -11.32
CA THR A 36 -14.20 -7.41 -12.18
C THR A 36 -15.36 -8.13 -11.50
N VAL A 37 -16.56 -8.03 -12.08
CA VAL A 37 -17.77 -8.70 -11.57
C VAL A 37 -17.99 -10.01 -12.33
N ASP A 38 -16.99 -10.88 -12.28
CA ASP A 38 -16.97 -12.19 -12.91
C ASP A 38 -16.04 -13.14 -12.12
N ASP A 39 -15.88 -14.37 -12.61
CA ASP A 39 -15.00 -15.38 -11.99
C ASP A 39 -13.54 -14.93 -11.90
N THR A 40 -13.07 -14.13 -12.85
CA THR A 40 -11.71 -13.56 -12.83
C THR A 40 -11.57 -12.58 -11.67
N GLY A 41 -12.59 -11.76 -11.43
CA GLY A 41 -12.61 -10.84 -10.30
C GLY A 41 -12.62 -11.56 -8.95
N LEU A 42 -13.35 -12.68 -8.85
CA LEU A 42 -13.34 -13.52 -7.64
C LEU A 42 -11.97 -14.16 -7.39
N PHE A 43 -11.33 -14.65 -8.45
CA PHE A 43 -9.96 -15.15 -8.38
C PHE A 43 -8.99 -14.03 -7.95
N ASN A 44 -9.06 -12.85 -8.56
CA ASN A 44 -8.20 -11.72 -8.20
C ASN A 44 -8.41 -11.29 -6.75
N ALA A 45 -9.65 -11.23 -6.25
CA ALA A 45 -9.93 -10.89 -4.86
C ALA A 45 -9.30 -11.88 -3.87
N THR A 46 -9.36 -13.18 -4.15
CA THR A 46 -8.73 -14.21 -3.30
C THR A 46 -7.21 -14.19 -3.38
N ARG A 47 -6.64 -13.97 -4.57
CA ARG A 47 -5.20 -13.72 -4.76
C ARG A 47 -4.71 -12.51 -3.95
N HIS A 48 -5.44 -11.40 -3.98
CA HIS A 48 -5.07 -10.22 -3.20
C HIS A 48 -5.07 -10.50 -1.70
N ILE A 49 -6.07 -11.23 -1.18
CA ILE A 49 -6.09 -11.65 0.23
C ILE A 49 -4.85 -12.49 0.57
N ASP A 50 -4.51 -13.47 -0.26
CA ASP A 50 -3.33 -14.32 -0.04
C ASP A 50 -2.02 -13.50 -0.03
N LEU A 51 -1.82 -12.61 -1.01
CA LEU A 51 -0.67 -11.71 -1.05
C LEU A 51 -0.56 -10.83 0.20
N LEU A 52 -1.68 -10.26 0.65
CA LEU A 52 -1.71 -9.42 1.85
C LEU A 52 -1.44 -10.22 3.12
N CYS A 53 -1.97 -11.45 3.22
CA CYS A 53 -1.68 -12.36 4.33
C CYS A 53 -0.19 -12.68 4.41
N ARG A 54 0.45 -13.00 3.28
CA ARG A 54 1.90 -13.28 3.21
C ARG A 54 2.71 -12.06 3.61
N LEU A 55 2.37 -10.88 3.09
CA LEU A 55 3.03 -9.63 3.45
C LEU A 55 2.91 -9.32 4.96
N THR A 56 1.74 -9.59 5.54
CA THR A 56 1.50 -9.40 6.98
C THR A 56 2.32 -10.39 7.82
N ALA A 57 2.38 -11.65 7.41
CA ALA A 57 3.20 -12.67 8.08
C ALA A 57 4.69 -12.34 8.03
N ARG A 58 5.17 -11.85 6.89
CA ARG A 58 6.54 -11.34 6.75
C ARG A 58 6.83 -10.19 7.71
N MET A 59 5.94 -9.19 7.78
CA MET A 59 6.10 -8.08 8.73
C MET A 59 6.13 -8.55 10.18
N ALA A 60 5.32 -9.54 10.53
CA ALA A 60 5.34 -10.14 11.86
C ALA A 60 6.70 -10.80 12.16
N ALA A 61 7.26 -11.54 11.20
CA ALA A 61 8.60 -12.13 11.32
C ALA A 61 9.71 -11.07 11.48
N ASP A 62 9.63 -9.97 10.71
CA ASP A 62 10.58 -8.85 10.84
C ASP A 62 10.53 -8.19 12.22
N ILE A 63 9.33 -8.05 12.81
CA ILE A 63 9.13 -7.55 14.17
C ILE A 63 9.75 -8.50 15.19
N GLU A 64 9.50 -9.81 15.06
CA GLU A 64 10.06 -10.82 15.96
C GLU A 64 11.59 -10.82 15.92
N TYR A 65 12.18 -10.72 14.72
CA TYR A 65 13.63 -10.61 14.56
C TYR A 65 14.20 -9.33 15.21
N GLN A 66 13.49 -8.20 15.12
CA GLN A 66 13.88 -6.95 15.76
C GLN A 66 13.82 -6.99 17.29
N LEU A 67 12.93 -7.78 17.87
CA LEU A 67 12.83 -7.93 19.32
C LEU A 67 13.91 -8.86 19.89
N ALA A 68 14.71 -9.52 19.04
CA ALA A 68 15.83 -10.34 19.48
C ALA A 68 16.98 -9.47 20.05
N PRO A 69 17.73 -9.95 21.07
CA PRO A 69 18.63 -9.13 21.89
C PRO A 69 19.87 -8.50 21.20
N ASN A 70 20.01 -8.55 19.87
CA ASN A 70 21.20 -8.09 19.13
C ASN A 70 20.90 -7.22 17.88
N SER A 71 19.76 -6.53 17.84
CA SER A 71 19.21 -5.86 16.64
C SER A 71 19.42 -4.34 16.58
N ALA A 72 20.59 -3.82 16.96
CA ALA A 72 20.82 -2.38 17.15
C ALA A 72 20.67 -1.49 15.89
N ASP A 73 20.62 -2.07 14.68
CA ASP A 73 20.63 -1.34 13.40
C ASP A 73 19.31 -1.43 12.59
N LEU A 74 18.23 -1.96 13.17
CA LEU A 74 16.95 -2.13 12.46
C LEU A 74 15.94 -1.00 12.73
N PRO A 75 15.00 -0.73 11.80
CA PRO A 75 13.93 0.24 12.04
C PRO A 75 13.09 -0.17 13.25
N PRO A 76 12.43 0.78 13.95
CA PRO A 76 11.67 0.47 15.16
C PRO A 76 10.55 -0.55 14.90
N ALA A 77 10.40 -1.53 15.79
CA ALA A 77 9.31 -2.52 15.75
C ALA A 77 7.91 -1.86 15.71
N GLU A 78 7.77 -0.67 16.26
CA GLU A 78 6.52 0.11 16.27
C GLU A 78 6.03 0.46 14.86
N THR A 79 6.93 0.86 13.94
CA THR A 79 6.54 1.24 12.57
C THR A 79 6.08 0.03 11.78
N HIS A 80 6.77 -1.12 11.96
CA HIS A 80 6.36 -2.38 11.34
C HIS A 80 5.02 -2.88 11.90
N SER A 81 4.82 -2.77 13.22
CA SER A 81 3.57 -3.16 13.88
C SER A 81 2.38 -2.31 13.41
N ALA A 82 2.56 -0.99 13.32
CA ALA A 82 1.53 -0.09 12.80
C ALA A 82 1.18 -0.41 11.33
N SER A 83 2.20 -0.61 10.49
CA SER A 83 2.01 -1.03 9.09
C SER A 83 1.25 -2.36 8.99
N ALA A 84 1.66 -3.38 9.74
CA ALA A 84 1.00 -4.69 9.78
C ALA A 84 -0.47 -4.57 10.23
N GLY A 85 -0.77 -3.69 11.19
CA GLY A 85 -2.14 -3.40 11.59
C GLY A 85 -3.00 -2.82 10.46
N HIS A 86 -2.43 -1.98 9.60
CA HIS A 86 -3.11 -1.47 8.41
C HIS A 86 -3.27 -2.53 7.32
N LEU A 87 -2.29 -3.40 7.11
CA LEU A 87 -2.43 -4.56 6.22
C LEU A 87 -3.56 -5.49 6.66
N GLY A 88 -3.67 -5.76 7.97
CA GLY A 88 -4.78 -6.51 8.54
C GLY A 88 -6.15 -5.89 8.23
N ARG A 89 -6.27 -4.55 8.25
CA ARG A 89 -7.50 -3.86 7.84
C ARG A 89 -7.78 -4.00 6.35
N ALA A 90 -6.74 -3.93 5.50
CA ALA A 90 -6.91 -4.16 4.07
C ALA A 90 -7.46 -5.57 3.79
N ILE A 91 -6.90 -6.60 4.45
CA ILE A 91 -7.40 -7.99 4.38
C ILE A 91 -8.87 -8.06 4.78
N ALA A 92 -9.25 -7.43 5.90
CA ALA A 92 -10.63 -7.45 6.38
C ALA A 92 -11.59 -6.85 5.35
N HIS A 93 -11.21 -5.76 4.70
CA HIS A 93 -12.03 -5.14 3.66
C HIS A 93 -12.13 -6.01 2.39
N TYR A 94 -11.05 -6.65 1.94
CA TYR A 94 -11.15 -7.62 0.85
C TYR A 94 -12.04 -8.81 1.22
N ALA A 95 -11.96 -9.32 2.44
CA ALA A 95 -12.83 -10.40 2.91
C ALA A 95 -14.31 -9.97 2.92
N GLN A 96 -14.61 -8.74 3.36
CA GLN A 96 -15.95 -8.17 3.31
C GLN A 96 -16.46 -7.95 1.87
N ALA A 97 -15.56 -7.64 0.93
CA ALA A 97 -15.88 -7.50 -0.49
C ALA A 97 -16.28 -8.84 -1.16
N LEU A 98 -15.89 -9.99 -0.62
CA LEU A 98 -16.22 -11.30 -1.22
C LEU A 98 -17.72 -11.55 -1.29
N ALA A 99 -18.47 -11.21 -0.24
CA ALA A 99 -19.92 -11.45 -0.21
C ALA A 99 -20.69 -10.71 -1.34
N PRO A 100 -20.58 -9.38 -1.51
CA PRO A 100 -21.22 -8.70 -2.62
C PRO A 100 -20.65 -9.14 -3.98
N LEU A 101 -19.36 -9.47 -4.07
CA LEU A 101 -18.77 -9.97 -5.31
C LEU A 101 -19.39 -11.31 -5.73
N ILE A 102 -19.50 -12.28 -4.82
CA ILE A 102 -20.14 -13.58 -5.06
C ILE A 102 -21.60 -13.39 -5.46
N ALA A 103 -22.34 -12.50 -4.77
CA ALA A 103 -23.74 -12.24 -5.10
C ALA A 103 -23.88 -11.73 -6.54
N LEU A 104 -23.00 -10.81 -6.95
CA LEU A 104 -23.02 -10.25 -8.30
C LEU A 104 -22.58 -11.25 -9.39
N THR A 105 -21.66 -12.17 -9.09
CA THR A 105 -21.20 -13.17 -10.07
C THR A 105 -22.18 -14.33 -10.24
N THR A 106 -22.95 -14.66 -9.20
CA THR A 106 -23.80 -15.87 -9.20
C THR A 106 -25.28 -15.60 -9.38
N THR A 107 -25.76 -14.37 -9.14
CA THR A 107 -27.20 -14.08 -9.13
C THR A 107 -27.67 -13.50 -10.47
N ALA A 108 -28.59 -14.20 -11.13
CA ALA A 108 -29.27 -13.69 -12.32
C ALA A 108 -30.04 -12.38 -12.04
N GLN A 109 -30.06 -11.48 -13.02
CA GLN A 109 -30.57 -10.12 -12.89
C GLN A 109 -31.86 -9.91 -13.69
N ASP A 110 -32.79 -10.87 -13.56
CA ASP A 110 -33.96 -10.97 -14.45
C ASP A 110 -35.15 -10.13 -13.94
N THR A 111 -35.20 -9.86 -12.65
CA THR A 111 -36.26 -9.08 -12.01
C THR A 111 -35.80 -7.67 -11.61
N LEU A 112 -36.75 -6.74 -11.46
CA LEU A 112 -36.46 -5.39 -10.96
C LEU A 112 -35.82 -5.42 -9.56
N GLN A 113 -36.31 -6.29 -8.68
CA GLN A 113 -35.77 -6.43 -7.34
C GLN A 113 -34.31 -6.85 -7.36
N GLN A 114 -33.97 -7.89 -8.14
CA GLN A 114 -32.58 -8.34 -8.30
C GLN A 114 -31.68 -7.23 -8.84
N LYS A 115 -32.17 -6.41 -9.79
CA LYS A 115 -31.43 -5.25 -10.31
C LYS A 115 -31.19 -4.16 -9.27
N LEU A 116 -32.12 -3.96 -8.33
CA LEU A 116 -31.91 -3.03 -7.21
C LEU A 116 -30.92 -3.61 -6.20
N ASP A 117 -31.03 -4.90 -5.90
CA ASP A 117 -30.11 -5.60 -5.00
C ASP A 117 -28.68 -5.60 -5.56
N SER A 118 -28.50 -5.74 -6.88
CA SER A 118 -27.17 -5.64 -7.50
C SER A 118 -26.58 -4.23 -7.39
N LEU A 119 -27.38 -3.16 -7.46
CA LEU A 119 -26.86 -1.81 -7.19
C LEU A 119 -26.31 -1.67 -5.76
N ASP A 120 -27.01 -2.24 -4.77
CA ASP A 120 -26.52 -2.27 -3.38
C ASP A 120 -25.24 -3.10 -3.26
N HIS A 121 -25.17 -4.27 -3.89
CA HIS A 121 -23.96 -5.09 -3.92
C HIS A 121 -22.78 -4.37 -4.60
N HIS A 122 -23.00 -3.70 -5.74
CA HIS A 122 -21.97 -2.89 -6.41
C HIS A 122 -21.47 -1.76 -5.50
N SER A 123 -22.38 -1.08 -4.79
CA SER A 123 -22.03 -0.02 -3.85
C SER A 123 -21.16 -0.55 -2.71
N ARG A 124 -21.58 -1.64 -2.06
CA ARG A 124 -20.82 -2.28 -0.97
C ARG A 124 -19.46 -2.79 -1.43
N LEU A 125 -19.41 -3.45 -2.59
CA LEU A 125 -18.16 -3.90 -3.18
C LEU A 125 -17.19 -2.72 -3.34
N ARG A 126 -17.65 -1.62 -3.96
CA ARG A 126 -16.81 -0.44 -4.15
C ARG A 126 -16.32 0.15 -2.84
N ILE A 127 -17.20 0.31 -1.84
CA ILE A 127 -16.83 0.84 -0.52
C ILE A 127 -15.70 0.01 0.09
N HIS A 128 -15.82 -1.32 0.08
CA HIS A 128 -14.79 -2.18 0.66
C HIS A 128 -13.47 -2.12 -0.11
N LEU A 129 -13.49 -2.07 -1.45
CA LEU A 129 -12.25 -1.94 -2.24
C LEU A 129 -11.57 -0.58 -2.05
N ASP A 130 -12.34 0.50 -1.93
CA ASP A 130 -11.82 1.84 -1.62
C ASP A 130 -11.21 1.87 -0.21
N ASP A 131 -11.88 1.26 0.77
CA ASP A 131 -11.40 1.19 2.15
C ASP A 131 -10.12 0.35 2.26
N ALA A 132 -10.04 -0.77 1.55
CA ALA A 132 -8.82 -1.58 1.44
C ALA A 132 -7.66 -0.76 0.85
N SER A 133 -7.93 0.00 -0.22
CA SER A 133 -6.94 0.87 -0.86
C SER A 133 -6.43 1.97 0.09
N ARG A 134 -7.33 2.58 0.89
CA ARG A 134 -6.94 3.55 1.93
C ARG A 134 -6.09 2.91 3.02
N ALA A 135 -6.43 1.69 3.44
CA ALA A 135 -5.64 0.95 4.42
C ALA A 135 -4.23 0.62 3.90
N LEU A 136 -4.09 0.22 2.63
CA LEU A 136 -2.80 0.00 1.98
C LEU A 136 -1.95 1.28 1.91
N ALA A 137 -2.55 2.40 1.53
CA ALA A 137 -1.86 3.68 1.52
C ALA A 137 -1.38 4.08 2.93
N ALA A 138 -2.19 3.81 3.96
CA ALA A 138 -1.81 4.05 5.35
C ALA A 138 -0.65 3.12 5.79
N ALA A 139 -0.71 1.83 5.46
CA ALA A 139 0.37 0.88 5.74
C ALA A 139 1.71 1.38 5.14
N ARG A 140 1.67 1.78 3.87
CA ARG A 140 2.83 2.35 3.17
C ARG A 140 3.37 3.60 3.88
N SER A 141 2.49 4.50 4.33
CA SER A 141 2.90 5.75 5.00
C SER A 141 3.60 5.51 6.34
N MET A 142 3.26 4.43 7.06
CA MET A 142 3.92 4.07 8.33
C MET A 142 5.38 3.63 8.11
N LEU A 143 5.72 3.21 6.89
CA LEU A 143 7.07 2.79 6.51
C LEU A 143 7.88 3.91 5.86
N GLU A 144 7.31 5.11 5.68
CA GLU A 144 8.09 6.26 5.23
C GLU A 144 8.96 6.78 6.38
N ALA A 145 10.27 6.83 6.16
CA ALA A 145 11.20 7.42 7.12
C ALA A 145 10.83 8.89 7.39
N PRO A 146 10.97 9.38 8.64
CA PRO A 146 10.79 10.79 8.93
C PRO A 146 11.68 11.63 8.01
N ARG A 147 11.05 12.46 7.18
CA ARG A 147 11.80 13.40 6.33
C ARG A 147 12.54 14.35 7.27
N PRO A 148 13.88 14.49 7.16
CA PRO A 148 14.60 15.51 7.92
C PRO A 148 13.95 16.86 7.61
N PRO A 149 13.68 17.71 8.62
CA PRO A 149 13.22 19.06 8.35
C PRO A 149 14.23 19.72 7.41
N ALA A 150 13.72 20.31 6.33
CA ALA A 150 14.58 21.04 5.40
C ALA A 150 15.40 22.04 6.22
N ALA A 151 16.73 21.91 6.19
CA ALA A 151 17.61 22.83 6.87
C ALA A 151 17.20 24.25 6.50
N ALA A 152 16.89 25.07 7.50
CA ALA A 152 16.57 26.47 7.29
C ALA A 152 17.69 27.06 6.44
N SER A 153 17.36 27.54 5.23
CA SER A 153 18.31 28.20 4.34
C SER A 153 19.10 29.21 5.15
N ALA A 154 20.42 29.01 5.23
CA ALA A 154 21.31 29.92 5.92
C ALA A 154 21.06 31.36 5.43
N PRO A 155 21.04 32.36 6.32
CA PRO A 155 20.83 33.74 5.91
C PRO A 155 21.91 34.14 4.91
N ALA A 156 21.48 34.77 3.81
CA ALA A 156 22.37 35.24 2.76
C ALA A 156 23.48 36.14 3.35
N PRO A 157 24.75 35.98 2.93
CA PRO A 157 25.83 36.82 3.42
C PRO A 157 25.55 38.28 3.05
N ALA A 158 25.69 39.17 4.04
CA ALA A 158 25.49 40.60 3.85
C ALA A 158 26.47 41.18 2.81
N PRO A 159 26.05 42.15 1.97
CA PRO A 159 26.91 42.73 0.95
C PRO A 159 28.08 43.50 1.58
N SER A 160 29.29 43.21 1.10
CA SER A 160 30.52 43.87 1.50
C SER A 160 30.51 45.34 1.08
N HIS A 161 30.47 46.26 2.05
CA HIS A 161 30.67 47.68 1.78
C HIS A 161 32.13 47.93 1.38
N THR A 162 32.35 48.31 0.12
CA THR A 162 33.62 48.87 -0.36
C THR A 162 33.70 50.35 0.05
N PRO A 163 34.80 50.81 0.68
CA PRO A 163 35.00 52.23 0.92
C PRO A 163 35.42 52.90 -0.39
N ALA A 164 34.67 53.92 -0.81
CA ALA A 164 35.02 54.77 -1.93
C ALA A 164 36.20 55.68 -1.56
N ASP A 165 37.28 55.55 -2.32
CA ASP A 165 38.41 56.48 -2.37
C ASP A 165 37.93 57.93 -2.56
N ARG A 166 38.19 58.79 -1.57
CA ARG A 166 38.02 60.24 -1.73
C ARG A 166 39.40 60.87 -1.97
N ARG A 167 39.75 61.05 -3.25
CA ARG A 167 40.85 61.90 -3.73
C ARG A 167 40.43 63.38 -3.80
N ARG A 168 41.41 64.25 -3.53
CA ARG A 168 41.51 65.73 -3.72
C ARG A 168 40.96 66.58 -2.57
N ALA A 169 41.64 67.64 -2.13
CA ALA A 169 42.62 68.50 -2.81
C ALA A 169 43.91 68.72 -1.99
#